data_AF-A0A3C0GR72-F1
#
_entry.id   AF-A0A3C0GR72-F1
#
_cell.length_a   1.000
_cell.length_b   1.000
_cell.length_c   1.000
_cell.angle_alpha   90.00
_cell.angle_beta   90.00
_cell.angle_gamma   90.00
#
_symmetry.space_group_name_H-M   'P 1'
#
loop_
_entity.id
_entity.type
_entity.pdbx_description
1 polymer ?
#
loop_
_entity_poly.entity_id
_entity_poly.type
_entity_poly.pdbx_seq_one_letter_code
_entity_poly.pdbx_strand_id
1 'polypeptide(L)'
;MLAQTRSTPFRLGFLARLYLLIAALVALLMLVAGTSLVAIGRLQGNAEQISSTASRLLVSESFFGTLQSLTQNLSDALAEDRPDQLDGYVGRHRTLQDQALELFAQLERVTPAHAETKQRLAALLPELDRRSLALIDAQRDLLARVGRNAVALRDLQLQFSRLKQDLLQAQFVTGDELVAYSIKQFIIPLEQVEALLFDAIGVSSIKALDEAGAQIAQRLPALQKKLDNVLLDLEPHQDSRT
;
A
#
# COMPACT_ATOMS: atom_id res chain seq x y z
N MET A 1 -16.15 37.81 20.03
CA MET A 1 -15.11 36.76 20.11
C MET A 1 -15.61 35.54 19.37
N LEU A 2 -15.14 35.32 18.13
CA LEU A 2 -15.49 34.16 17.31
C LEU A 2 -14.46 33.06 17.59
N ALA A 3 -14.89 31.97 18.21
CA ALA A 3 -14.08 30.79 18.44
C ALA A 3 -13.83 30.07 17.09
N GLN A 4 -12.59 30.14 16.62
CA GLN A 4 -12.10 29.31 15.51
C GLN A 4 -12.07 27.85 15.98
N THR A 5 -13.05 27.06 15.54
CA THR A 5 -12.98 25.60 15.58
C THR A 5 -11.91 25.14 14.58
N ARG A 6 -10.71 24.87 15.09
CA ARG A 6 -9.68 24.13 14.35
C ARG A 6 -10.21 22.72 14.11
N SER A 7 -10.62 22.44 12.87
CA SER A 7 -10.83 21.10 12.37
C SER A 7 -9.49 20.35 12.36
N THR A 8 -9.31 19.47 13.34
CA THR A 8 -8.22 18.49 13.33
C THR A 8 -8.34 17.62 12.06
N PRO A 9 -7.30 17.49 11.24
CA PRO A 9 -7.35 16.64 10.05
C PRO A 9 -7.56 15.19 10.48
N PHE A 10 -8.75 14.65 10.20
CA PHE A 10 -9.06 13.23 10.38
C PHE A 10 -8.09 12.41 9.53
N ARG A 11 -7.03 11.88 10.14
CA ARG A 11 -6.08 10.96 9.48
C ARG A 11 -6.71 9.57 9.39
N LEU A 12 -7.60 9.38 8.42
CA LEU A 12 -8.06 8.05 8.02
C LEU A 12 -6.87 7.23 7.51
N GLY A 13 -6.76 5.96 7.92
CA GLY A 13 -5.79 5.02 7.36
C GLY A 13 -6.08 4.68 5.90
N PHE A 14 -5.11 4.10 5.19
CA PHE A 14 -5.20 3.77 3.75
C PHE A 14 -6.48 2.99 3.41
N LEU A 15 -6.77 1.94 4.18
CA LEU A 15 -7.95 1.08 3.99
C LEU A 15 -9.26 1.88 4.07
N ALA A 16 -9.39 2.77 5.06
CA ALA A 16 -10.59 3.56 5.25
C ALA A 16 -10.76 4.62 4.15
N ARG A 17 -9.66 5.18 3.62
CA ARG A 17 -9.71 6.10 2.47
C ARG A 17 -10.13 5.38 1.19
N LEU A 18 -9.65 4.15 0.98
CA LEU A 18 -10.01 3.29 -0.15
C LEU A 18 -11.51 2.99 -0.14
N TYR A 19 -12.06 2.52 0.99
CA TYR A 19 -13.50 2.24 1.10
C TYR A 19 -14.37 3.48 0.89
N LEU A 20 -13.93 4.64 1.38
CA LEU A 20 -14.66 5.89 1.23
C LEU A 20 -14.66 6.37 -0.22
N LEU A 21 -13.56 6.17 -0.95
CA LEU A 21 -13.49 6.49 -2.39
C LEU A 21 -14.40 5.55 -3.20
N ILE A 22 -14.35 4.24 -2.94
CA ILE A 22 -15.22 3.24 -3.59
C ILE A 22 -16.69 3.59 -3.32
N ALA A 23 -17.04 3.91 -2.08
CA ALA A 23 -18.41 4.30 -1.71
C ALA A 23 -18.86 5.59 -2.41
N ALA A 24 -17.98 6.59 -2.53
CA ALA A 24 -18.27 7.82 -3.26
C ALA A 24 -18.51 7.56 -4.76
N LEU A 25 -17.73 6.64 -5.35
CA LEU A 25 -17.86 6.25 -6.74
C LEU A 25 -19.16 5.50 -7.00
N VAL A 26 -19.54 4.57 -6.11
CA VAL A 26 -20.85 3.88 -6.14
C VAL A 26 -22.01 4.85 -5.99
N ALA A 27 -21.91 5.83 -5.09
CA ALA A 27 -22.94 6.84 -4.92
C ALA A 27 -23.12 7.71 -6.19
N LEU A 28 -22.02 8.02 -6.87
CA LEU A 28 -22.04 8.75 -8.14
C LEU A 28 -22.74 7.93 -9.24
N LEU A 29 -22.44 6.62 -9.33
CA LEU A 29 -23.08 5.69 -10.28
C LEU A 29 -24.61 5.62 -10.05
N MET A 30 -25.06 5.53 -8.80
CA MET A 30 -26.48 5.53 -8.43
C MET A 30 -27.21 6.82 -8.83
N LEU A 31 -26.55 7.97 -8.66
CA LEU A 31 -27.12 9.28 -8.95
C LEU A 31 -27.36 9.48 -10.45
N VAL A 32 -26.44 8.99 -11.29
CA VAL A 32 -26.59 9.00 -12.76
C VAL A 32 -27.68 8.03 -13.23
N ALA A 33 -27.70 6.80 -12.71
CA ALA A 33 -28.71 5.79 -13.07
C ALA A 33 -30.15 6.22 -12.70
N GLY A 34 -30.33 6.92 -11.58
CA GLY A 34 -31.63 7.47 -11.20
C GLY A 34 -32.15 8.51 -12.21
N THR A 35 -31.27 9.33 -12.78
CA THR A 35 -31.67 10.34 -13.77
C THR A 35 -31.98 9.75 -15.14
N SER A 36 -31.33 8.66 -15.55
CA SER A 36 -31.62 7.97 -16.81
C SER A 36 -32.97 7.24 -16.79
N LEU A 37 -33.36 6.62 -15.67
CA LEU A 37 -34.66 5.97 -15.53
C LEU A 37 -35.85 6.94 -15.65
N VAL A 38 -35.70 8.16 -15.09
CA VAL A 38 -36.72 9.21 -15.20
C VAL A 38 -36.87 9.72 -16.64
N ALA A 39 -35.79 9.71 -17.42
CA ALA A 39 -35.84 10.05 -18.84
C ALA A 39 -36.57 8.97 -19.66
N ILE A 40 -36.42 7.70 -19.30
CA ILE A 40 -37.09 6.57 -19.99
C ILE A 40 -38.61 6.63 -19.84
N GLY A 41 -39.14 7.01 -18.66
CA GLY A 41 -40.59 7.18 -18.44
C GLY A 41 -41.25 8.26 -19.31
N ARG A 42 -40.47 9.17 -19.91
CA ARG A 42 -40.96 10.23 -20.81
C ARG A 42 -40.92 9.85 -22.29
N LEU A 43 -40.39 8.67 -22.65
CA LEU A 43 -40.18 8.22 -24.04
C LEU A 43 -41.45 7.79 -24.80
N GLN A 44 -42.59 7.59 -24.14
CA GLN A 44 -43.81 7.11 -24.81
C GLN A 44 -44.52 8.14 -25.71
N GLY A 45 -44.05 9.40 -25.78
CA GLY A 45 -44.83 10.50 -26.37
C GLY A 45 -44.37 11.15 -27.68
N ASN A 46 -43.10 11.07 -28.13
CA ASN A 46 -42.63 11.96 -29.22
C ASN A 46 -41.38 11.46 -29.98
N ALA A 47 -41.46 11.35 -31.31
CA ALA A 47 -40.38 10.84 -32.17
C ALA A 47 -39.15 11.77 -32.32
N GLU A 48 -39.29 13.09 -32.27
CA GLU A 48 -38.15 14.03 -32.27
C GLU A 48 -37.43 14.07 -30.91
N GLN A 49 -38.16 13.82 -29.82
CA GLN A 49 -37.55 13.57 -28.51
C GLN A 49 -36.77 12.26 -28.49
N ILE A 50 -37.14 11.24 -29.27
CA ILE A 50 -36.43 9.95 -29.30
C ILE A 50 -35.01 10.09 -29.86
N SER A 51 -34.79 10.87 -30.94
CA SER A 51 -33.43 11.07 -31.50
C SER A 51 -32.50 11.87 -30.57
N SER A 52 -33.01 12.95 -29.98
CA SER A 52 -32.26 13.77 -29.00
C SER A 52 -32.07 13.06 -27.64
N THR A 53 -32.99 12.18 -27.27
CA THR A 53 -32.86 11.37 -26.05
C THR A 53 -31.95 10.16 -26.25
N ALA A 54 -31.96 9.53 -27.43
CA ALA A 54 -31.05 8.43 -27.77
C ALA A 54 -29.58 8.90 -27.75
N SER A 55 -29.28 10.05 -28.38
CA SER A 55 -27.94 10.65 -28.31
C SER A 55 -27.52 11.00 -26.87
N ARG A 56 -28.44 11.55 -26.07
CA ARG A 56 -28.19 11.81 -24.64
C ARG A 56 -27.91 10.52 -23.84
N LEU A 57 -28.70 9.46 -24.08
CA LEU A 57 -28.52 8.17 -23.41
C LEU A 57 -27.19 7.53 -23.78
N LEU A 58 -26.79 7.55 -25.05
CA LEU A 58 -25.50 7.03 -25.51
C LEU A 58 -24.31 7.76 -24.89
N VAL A 59 -24.36 9.10 -24.82
CA VAL A 59 -23.30 9.90 -24.17
C VAL A 59 -23.25 9.61 -22.66
N SER A 60 -24.41 9.45 -22.02
CA SER A 60 -24.49 9.08 -20.59
C SER A 60 -23.97 7.68 -20.32
N GLU A 61 -24.27 6.71 -21.18
CA GLU A 61 -23.79 5.34 -21.10
C GLU A 61 -22.27 5.30 -21.29
N SER A 62 -21.76 6.02 -22.30
CA SER A 62 -20.32 6.14 -22.55
C SER A 62 -19.60 6.76 -21.35
N PHE A 63 -20.13 7.86 -20.81
CA PHE A 63 -19.57 8.51 -19.63
C PHE A 63 -19.55 7.57 -18.41
N PHE A 64 -20.65 6.84 -18.18
CA PHE A 64 -20.73 5.85 -17.12
C PHE A 64 -19.72 4.70 -17.32
N GLY A 65 -19.59 4.19 -18.54
CA GLY A 65 -18.62 3.16 -18.89
C GLY A 65 -17.17 3.61 -18.68
N THR A 66 -16.86 4.88 -18.97
CA THR A 66 -15.55 5.46 -18.68
C THR A 66 -15.29 5.57 -17.17
N LEU A 67 -16.28 5.98 -16.36
CA LEU A 67 -16.16 5.99 -14.89
C LEU A 67 -15.96 4.58 -14.30
N GLN A 68 -16.65 3.59 -14.84
CA GLN A 68 -16.45 2.19 -14.46
C GLN A 68 -15.04 1.72 -14.83
N SER A 69 -14.55 2.12 -16.00
CA SER A 69 -13.18 1.82 -16.44
C SER A 69 -12.12 2.50 -15.55
N LEU A 70 -12.35 3.74 -15.12
CA LEU A 70 -11.49 4.42 -14.13
C LEU A 70 -11.42 3.64 -12.82
N THR A 71 -12.56 3.14 -12.35
CA THR A 71 -12.66 2.33 -11.13
C THR A 71 -11.92 1.01 -11.28
N GLN A 72 -12.11 0.32 -12.40
CA GLN A 72 -11.42 -0.93 -12.68
C GLN A 72 -9.91 -0.72 -12.77
N ASN A 73 -9.47 0.31 -13.49
CA ASN A 73 -8.05 0.65 -13.60
C ASN A 73 -7.43 0.95 -12.24
N LEU A 74 -8.14 1.66 -11.35
CA LEU A 74 -7.69 1.88 -9.98
C LEU A 74 -7.64 0.57 -9.18
N SER A 75 -8.66 -0.28 -9.28
CA SER A 75 -8.68 -1.58 -8.61
C SER A 75 -7.51 -2.46 -9.06
N ASP A 76 -7.25 -2.52 -10.36
CA ASP A 76 -6.15 -3.29 -10.95
C ASP A 76 -4.79 -2.71 -10.52
N ALA A 77 -4.65 -1.38 -10.50
CA ALA A 77 -3.44 -0.72 -10.02
C ALA A 77 -3.16 -0.99 -8.54
N LEU A 78 -4.19 -1.12 -7.72
CA LEU A 78 -4.07 -1.43 -6.29
C LEU A 78 -3.83 -2.92 -6.03
N ALA A 79 -4.21 -3.79 -6.95
CA ALA A 79 -3.92 -5.22 -6.93
C ALA A 79 -2.55 -5.56 -7.55
N GLU A 80 -1.87 -4.58 -8.15
CA GLU A 80 -0.57 -4.78 -8.76
C GLU A 80 0.53 -4.89 -7.69
N ASP A 81 1.41 -5.87 -7.88
CA ASP A 81 2.53 -6.19 -6.99
C ASP A 81 3.88 -5.68 -7.56
N ARG A 82 3.90 -5.28 -8.84
CA ARG A 82 5.09 -4.82 -9.55
C ARG A 82 5.12 -3.29 -9.68
N PRO A 83 6.09 -2.60 -9.06
CA PRO A 83 6.14 -1.14 -9.06
C PRO A 83 6.37 -0.55 -10.46
N ASP A 84 7.06 -1.26 -11.35
CA ASP A 84 7.31 -0.87 -12.75
C ASP A 84 6.03 -0.84 -13.62
N GLN A 85 5.01 -1.62 -13.26
CA GLN A 85 3.75 -1.67 -14.00
C GLN A 85 2.80 -0.51 -13.65
N LEU A 86 2.99 0.12 -12.48
CA LEU A 86 2.12 1.20 -11.99
C LEU A 86 2.12 2.44 -12.90
N ASP A 87 3.23 2.75 -13.57
CA ASP A 87 3.28 3.85 -14.54
C ASP A 87 2.31 3.66 -15.71
N GLY A 88 2.12 2.41 -16.16
CA GLY A 88 1.14 2.07 -17.18
C GLY A 88 -0.31 2.31 -16.71
N TYR A 89 -0.59 2.11 -15.42
CA TYR A 89 -1.90 2.40 -14.83
C TYR A 89 -2.15 3.91 -14.67
N VAL A 90 -1.11 4.70 -14.34
CA VAL A 90 -1.19 6.16 -14.34
C VAL A 90 -1.47 6.70 -15.74
N GLY A 91 -0.78 6.19 -16.76
CA GLY A 91 -1.02 6.56 -18.15
C GLY A 91 -2.47 6.26 -18.57
N ARG A 92 -2.94 5.03 -18.33
CA ARG A 92 -4.33 4.63 -18.59
C ARG A 92 -5.35 5.48 -17.83
N HIS A 93 -5.08 5.81 -16.56
CA HIS A 93 -5.96 6.65 -15.75
C HIS A 93 -6.13 8.04 -16.38
N ARG A 94 -5.03 8.67 -16.80
CA ARG A 94 -5.08 9.99 -17.45
C ARG A 94 -5.89 9.96 -18.75
N THR A 95 -5.67 8.97 -19.61
CA THR A 95 -6.47 8.81 -20.84
C THR A 95 -7.96 8.65 -20.54
N LEU A 96 -8.32 7.82 -19.57
CA LEU A 96 -9.71 7.61 -19.18
C LEU A 96 -10.32 8.88 -18.54
N GLN A 97 -9.54 9.64 -17.78
CA GLN A 97 -9.98 10.89 -17.19
C GLN A 97 -10.24 11.95 -18.26
N ASP A 98 -9.35 12.09 -19.24
CA ASP A 98 -9.56 13.01 -20.38
C ASP A 98 -10.82 12.64 -21.15
N GLN A 99 -11.03 11.35 -21.43
CA GLN A 99 -12.27 10.85 -22.04
C GLN A 99 -13.52 11.15 -21.19
N ALA A 100 -13.44 11.00 -19.87
CA ALA A 100 -14.55 11.30 -18.97
C ALA A 100 -14.89 12.80 -18.99
N LEU A 101 -13.89 13.67 -19.03
CA LEU A 101 -14.08 15.12 -19.14
C LEU A 101 -14.69 15.54 -20.48
N GLU A 102 -14.23 14.94 -21.58
CA GLU A 102 -14.81 15.17 -22.92
C GLU A 102 -16.28 14.73 -22.97
N LEU A 103 -16.58 13.52 -22.49
CA LEU A 103 -17.94 13.00 -22.44
C LEU A 103 -18.82 13.82 -21.50
N PHE A 104 -18.29 14.29 -20.37
CA PHE A 104 -19.00 15.20 -19.48
C PHE A 104 -19.36 16.52 -20.17
N ALA A 105 -18.41 17.15 -20.87
CA ALA A 105 -18.67 18.38 -21.63
C ALA A 105 -19.71 18.18 -22.74
N GLN A 106 -19.71 17.02 -23.41
CA GLN A 106 -20.76 16.66 -24.37
C GLN A 106 -22.12 16.49 -23.67
N LEU A 107 -22.16 15.81 -22.52
CA LEU A 107 -23.35 15.58 -21.71
C LEU A 107 -23.96 16.90 -21.22
N GLU A 108 -23.12 17.88 -20.88
CA GLU A 108 -23.55 19.22 -20.50
C GLU A 108 -24.28 19.95 -21.65
N ARG A 109 -23.76 19.85 -22.88
CA ARG A 109 -24.36 20.46 -24.07
C ARG A 109 -25.70 19.83 -24.43
N VAL A 110 -25.81 18.51 -24.35
CA VAL A 110 -27.03 17.78 -24.77
C VAL A 110 -28.11 17.71 -23.68
N THR A 111 -27.82 18.10 -22.44
CA THR A 111 -28.74 17.96 -21.29
C THR A 111 -28.97 19.31 -20.58
N PRO A 112 -29.75 20.27 -21.09
CA PRO A 112 -29.85 21.61 -20.48
C PRO A 112 -30.47 21.65 -19.06
N ALA A 113 -31.14 20.59 -18.61
CA ALA A 113 -31.69 20.47 -17.26
C ALA A 113 -30.65 20.00 -16.21
N HIS A 114 -30.99 20.10 -14.92
CA HIS A 114 -30.18 19.60 -13.79
C HIS A 114 -28.83 20.30 -13.57
N ALA A 115 -28.82 21.64 -13.66
CA ALA A 115 -27.63 22.48 -13.45
C ALA A 115 -26.89 22.17 -12.14
N GLU A 116 -27.61 21.95 -11.04
CA GLU A 116 -27.01 21.65 -9.73
C GLU A 116 -26.27 20.30 -9.72
N THR A 117 -26.86 19.25 -10.32
CA THR A 117 -26.23 17.93 -10.43
C THR A 117 -24.97 17.99 -11.28
N LYS A 118 -25.01 18.70 -12.40
CA LYS A 118 -23.83 18.91 -13.26
C LYS A 118 -22.73 19.65 -12.53
N GLN A 119 -23.07 20.72 -11.80
CA GLN A 119 -22.10 21.49 -11.05
C GLN A 119 -21.42 20.64 -9.95
N ARG A 120 -22.18 19.77 -9.28
CA ARG A 120 -21.64 18.79 -8.34
C ARG A 120 -20.71 17.78 -9.03
N LEU A 121 -21.10 17.26 -10.19
CA LEU A 121 -20.29 16.30 -10.95
C LEU A 121 -18.98 16.95 -11.45
N ALA A 122 -19.06 18.18 -11.96
CA ALA A 122 -17.92 18.99 -12.39
C ALA A 122 -16.94 19.25 -11.24
N ALA A 123 -17.43 19.38 -10.00
CA ALA A 123 -16.58 19.53 -8.82
C ALA A 123 -15.98 18.19 -8.35
N LEU A 124 -16.71 17.07 -8.51
CA LEU A 124 -16.28 15.75 -8.04
C LEU A 124 -15.28 15.07 -8.96
N LEU A 125 -15.38 15.26 -10.28
CA LEU A 125 -14.49 14.62 -11.26
C LEU A 125 -12.98 14.95 -11.04
N PRO A 126 -12.58 16.22 -10.85
CA PRO A 126 -11.19 16.56 -10.55
C PRO A 126 -10.71 16.02 -9.21
N GLU A 127 -11.59 15.97 -8.20
CA GLU A 127 -11.26 15.41 -6.89
C GLU A 127 -11.06 13.89 -6.97
N LEU A 128 -11.86 13.20 -7.79
CA LEU A 128 -11.73 11.77 -8.04
C LEU A 128 -10.40 11.43 -8.72
N ASP A 129 -10.03 12.18 -9.76
CA ASP A 129 -8.73 12.05 -10.43
C ASP A 129 -7.58 12.24 -9.45
N ARG A 130 -7.57 13.38 -8.74
CA ARG A 130 -6.54 13.69 -7.74
C ARG A 130 -6.39 12.60 -6.69
N ARG A 131 -7.50 12.07 -6.17
CA ARG A 131 -7.47 11.01 -5.15
C ARG A 131 -7.04 9.66 -5.71
N SER A 132 -7.47 9.33 -6.93
CA SER A 132 -7.10 8.07 -7.58
C SER A 132 -5.59 8.04 -7.87
N LEU A 133 -5.05 9.12 -8.43
CA LEU A 133 -3.60 9.24 -8.64
C LEU A 133 -2.82 9.18 -7.32
N ALA A 134 -3.30 9.87 -6.28
CA ALA A 134 -2.67 9.80 -4.96
C ALA A 134 -2.69 8.39 -4.34
N LEU A 135 -3.70 7.57 -4.64
CA LEU A 135 -3.73 6.16 -4.21
C LEU A 135 -2.75 5.29 -4.99
N ILE A 136 -2.63 5.49 -6.31
CA ILE A 136 -1.64 4.78 -7.12
C ILE A 136 -0.22 5.12 -6.66
N ASP A 137 0.06 6.39 -6.36
CA ASP A 137 1.34 6.82 -5.81
C ASP A 137 1.59 6.23 -4.40
N ALA A 138 0.56 6.16 -3.56
CA ALA A 138 0.68 5.52 -2.24
C ALA A 138 0.97 4.02 -2.35
N GLN A 139 0.38 3.31 -3.33
CA GLN A 139 0.68 1.91 -3.60
C GLN A 139 2.13 1.73 -4.07
N ARG A 140 2.63 2.62 -4.94
CA ARG A 140 4.03 2.63 -5.35
C ARG A 140 4.98 2.76 -4.15
N ASP A 141 4.70 3.70 -3.25
CA ASP A 141 5.50 3.89 -2.03
C ASP A 141 5.47 2.66 -1.12
N LEU A 142 4.34 1.99 -1.02
CA LEU A 142 4.18 0.75 -0.26
C LEU A 142 5.03 -0.36 -0.87
N LEU A 143 4.91 -0.63 -2.17
CA LEU A 143 5.71 -1.66 -2.85
C LEU A 143 7.21 -1.38 -2.73
N ALA A 144 7.63 -0.11 -2.85
CA ALA A 144 9.02 0.28 -2.68
C ALA A 144 9.53 0.02 -1.24
N ARG A 145 8.69 0.23 -0.22
CA ARG A 145 9.02 -0.12 1.17
C ARG A 145 9.14 -1.62 1.36
N VAL A 146 8.21 -2.39 0.80
CA VAL A 146 8.25 -3.87 0.86
C VAL A 146 9.54 -4.38 0.22
N GLY A 147 9.91 -3.87 -0.95
CA GLY A 147 11.16 -4.23 -1.63
C GLY A 147 12.40 -3.94 -0.77
N ARG A 148 12.50 -2.74 -0.19
CA ARG A 148 13.62 -2.39 0.71
C ARG A 148 13.67 -3.28 1.95
N ASN A 149 12.52 -3.54 2.57
CA ASN A 149 12.45 -4.38 3.76
C ASN A 149 12.86 -5.82 3.44
N ALA A 150 12.42 -6.37 2.30
CA ALA A 150 12.82 -7.72 1.88
C ALA A 150 14.33 -7.86 1.69
N VAL A 151 14.98 -6.85 1.08
CA VAL A 151 16.46 -6.81 0.95
C VAL A 151 17.11 -6.76 2.33
N ALA A 152 16.66 -5.85 3.21
CA ALA A 152 17.21 -5.72 4.55
C ALA A 152 17.08 -7.02 5.38
N LEU A 153 15.94 -7.73 5.25
CA LEU A 153 15.73 -9.01 5.92
C LEU A 153 16.68 -10.09 5.40
N ARG A 154 16.90 -10.16 4.08
CA ARG A 154 17.86 -11.08 3.49
C ARG A 154 19.29 -10.78 3.95
N ASP A 155 19.66 -9.50 3.98
CA ASP A 155 20.98 -9.08 4.45
C ASP A 155 21.19 -9.43 5.92
N LEU A 156 20.16 -9.27 6.74
CA LEU A 156 20.19 -9.67 8.14
C LEU A 156 20.36 -11.20 8.31
N GLN A 157 19.65 -12.02 7.51
CA GLN A 157 19.85 -13.48 7.50
C GLN A 157 21.30 -13.86 7.15
N LEU A 158 21.88 -13.18 6.15
CA LEU A 158 23.28 -13.39 5.77
C LEU A 158 24.25 -12.99 6.89
N GLN A 159 23.98 -11.90 7.60
CA GLN A 159 24.79 -11.47 8.74
C GLN A 159 24.74 -12.47 9.89
N PHE A 160 23.55 -12.99 10.25
CA PHE A 160 23.42 -14.06 11.25
C PHE A 160 24.22 -15.31 10.84
N SER A 161 24.07 -15.74 9.58
CA SER A 161 24.78 -16.91 9.06
C SER A 161 26.30 -16.75 9.10
N ARG A 162 26.82 -15.60 8.63
CA ARG A 162 28.26 -15.30 8.65
C ARG A 162 28.82 -15.26 10.07
N LEU A 163 28.15 -14.55 10.98
CA LEU A 163 28.59 -14.47 12.38
C LEU A 163 28.71 -15.87 13.01
N LYS A 164 27.73 -16.75 12.78
CA LYS A 164 27.80 -18.12 13.28
C LYS A 164 28.95 -18.90 12.66
N GLN A 165 29.15 -18.79 11.35
CA GLN A 165 30.26 -19.45 10.65
C GLN A 165 31.61 -19.00 11.19
N ASP A 166 31.80 -17.68 11.37
CA ASP A 166 33.04 -17.10 11.87
C ASP A 166 33.34 -17.56 13.31
N LEU A 167 32.32 -17.58 14.17
CA LEU A 167 32.46 -18.08 15.54
C LEU A 167 32.77 -19.58 15.58
N LEU A 168 32.08 -20.40 14.79
CA LEU A 168 32.37 -21.83 14.71
C LEU A 168 33.78 -22.07 14.15
N GLN A 169 34.23 -21.29 13.17
CA GLN A 169 35.59 -21.35 12.66
C GLN A 169 36.61 -20.96 13.74
N ALA A 170 36.37 -19.90 14.51
CA ALA A 170 37.22 -19.50 15.62
C ALA A 170 37.32 -20.61 16.67
N GLN A 171 36.21 -21.29 16.99
CA GLN A 171 36.22 -22.47 17.86
C GLN A 171 37.16 -23.57 17.32
N PHE A 172 37.11 -23.88 16.03
CA PHE A 172 37.96 -24.92 15.45
C PHE A 172 39.43 -24.53 15.40
N VAL A 173 39.74 -23.26 15.13
CA VAL A 173 41.11 -22.75 15.00
C VAL A 173 41.80 -22.65 16.36
N THR A 174 41.09 -22.19 17.38
CA THR A 174 41.63 -22.06 18.75
C THR A 174 41.88 -23.40 19.41
N GLY A 175 41.01 -24.39 19.18
CA GLY A 175 41.10 -25.71 19.81
C GLY A 175 40.89 -25.67 21.34
N ASP A 176 40.45 -24.54 21.88
CA ASP A 176 40.26 -24.29 23.31
C ASP A 176 38.83 -24.64 23.74
N GLU A 177 38.70 -25.53 24.74
CA GLU A 177 37.40 -25.97 25.25
C GLU A 177 36.61 -24.84 25.92
N LEU A 178 37.27 -23.84 26.52
CA LEU A 178 36.62 -22.69 27.14
C LEU A 178 36.03 -21.76 26.08
N VAL A 179 36.79 -21.48 25.01
CA VAL A 179 36.31 -20.73 23.84
C VAL A 179 35.14 -21.46 23.16
N ALA A 180 35.25 -22.79 23.00
CA ALA A 180 34.17 -23.59 22.46
C ALA A 180 32.90 -23.53 23.33
N TYR A 181 33.06 -23.51 24.65
CA TYR A 181 31.94 -23.39 25.58
C TYR A 181 31.27 -22.03 25.50
N SER A 182 32.03 -20.92 25.55
CA SER A 182 31.45 -19.57 25.49
C SER A 182 30.78 -19.28 24.15
N ILE A 183 31.37 -19.73 23.04
CA ILE A 183 30.76 -19.61 21.70
C ILE A 183 29.42 -20.33 21.64
N LYS A 184 29.32 -21.58 22.14
CA LYS A 184 28.03 -22.29 22.22
C LYS A 184 27.03 -21.58 23.12
N GLN A 185 27.48 -21.02 24.24
CA GLN A 185 26.64 -20.26 25.17
C GLN A 185 26.07 -18.96 24.56
N PHE A 186 26.70 -18.43 23.50
CA PHE A 186 26.23 -17.29 22.73
C PHE A 186 25.36 -17.68 21.52
N ILE A 187 25.79 -18.66 20.73
CA ILE A 187 25.09 -19.07 19.49
C ILE A 187 23.66 -19.54 19.79
N ILE A 188 23.44 -20.33 20.85
CA ILE A 188 22.11 -20.88 21.14
C ILE A 188 21.07 -19.76 21.43
N PRO A 189 21.34 -18.78 22.32
CA PRO A 189 20.44 -17.63 22.48
C PRO A 189 20.31 -16.75 21.24
N LEU A 190 21.37 -16.60 20.44
CA LEU A 190 21.34 -15.85 19.18
C LEU A 190 20.35 -16.49 18.20
N GLU A 191 20.38 -17.81 18.08
CA GLU A 191 19.45 -18.60 17.26
C GLU A 191 17.99 -18.46 17.69
N GLN A 192 17.75 -18.38 19.00
CA GLN A 192 16.40 -18.15 19.51
C GLN A 192 15.88 -16.75 19.15
N VAL A 193 16.74 -15.73 19.18
CA VAL A 193 16.38 -14.37 18.75
C VAL A 193 16.13 -14.32 17.25
N GLU A 194 16.97 -14.98 16.46
CA GLU A 194 16.80 -15.12 15.01
C GLU A 194 15.47 -15.81 14.65
N ALA A 195 15.20 -16.97 15.25
CA ALA A 195 13.96 -17.72 15.01
C ALA A 195 12.72 -16.89 15.37
N LEU A 196 12.73 -16.26 16.54
CA LEU A 196 11.60 -15.44 17.00
C LEU A 196 11.35 -14.23 16.08
N LEU A 197 12.40 -13.63 15.53
CA LEU A 197 12.26 -12.56 14.53
C LEU A 197 11.62 -13.08 13.23
N PHE A 198 12.15 -14.17 12.67
CA PHE A 198 11.67 -14.69 11.39
C PHE A 198 10.30 -15.37 11.47
N ASP A 199 9.96 -16.00 12.60
CA ASP A 199 8.62 -16.51 12.87
C ASP A 199 7.60 -15.36 12.89
N ALA A 200 7.92 -14.27 13.58
CA ALA A 200 7.04 -13.10 13.65
C ALA A 200 6.83 -12.43 12.28
N ILE A 201 7.88 -12.39 11.45
CA ILE A 201 7.78 -11.93 10.06
C ILE A 201 6.90 -12.88 9.23
N GLY A 202 7.08 -14.20 9.39
CA GLY A 202 6.30 -15.20 8.66
C GLY A 202 4.81 -15.16 8.95
N VAL A 203 4.41 -14.84 10.20
CA VAL A 203 3.00 -14.72 10.62
C VAL A 203 2.30 -13.50 10.01
N SER A 204 3.03 -12.54 9.42
CA SER A 204 2.46 -11.37 8.72
C SER A 204 1.48 -10.54 9.58
N SER A 205 1.71 -10.46 10.89
CA SER A 205 0.87 -9.74 11.85
C SER A 205 1.66 -8.69 12.61
N ILE A 206 1.17 -7.45 12.62
CA ILE A 206 1.78 -6.33 13.36
C ILE A 206 1.90 -6.66 14.84
N LYS A 207 0.86 -7.28 15.42
CA LYS A 207 0.87 -7.70 16.83
C LYS A 207 1.98 -8.73 17.12
N ALA A 208 2.19 -9.68 16.21
CA ALA A 208 3.25 -10.68 16.37
C ALA A 208 4.64 -10.04 16.26
N LEU A 209 4.82 -9.06 15.36
CA LEU A 209 6.06 -8.29 15.24
C LEU A 209 6.34 -7.44 16.50
N ASP A 210 5.32 -6.80 17.07
CA ASP A 210 5.47 -6.00 18.29
C ASP A 210 5.83 -6.88 19.50
N GLU A 211 5.15 -8.02 19.65
CA GLU A 211 5.43 -9.00 20.70
C GLU A 211 6.84 -9.58 20.57
N ALA A 212 7.24 -9.92 19.34
CA ALA A 212 8.59 -10.39 19.07
C ALA A 212 9.63 -9.31 19.37
N GLY A 213 9.41 -8.08 18.93
CA GLY A 213 10.28 -6.93 19.22
C GLY A 213 10.49 -6.73 20.71
N ALA A 214 9.43 -6.81 21.52
CA ALA A 214 9.51 -6.70 22.97
C ALA A 214 10.35 -7.85 23.59
N GLN A 215 10.15 -9.08 23.13
CA GLN A 215 10.91 -10.24 23.60
C GLN A 215 12.39 -10.18 23.21
N ILE A 216 12.71 -9.71 22.00
CA ILE A 216 14.09 -9.50 21.55
C ILE A 216 14.75 -8.42 22.40
N ALA A 217 14.08 -7.29 22.63
CA ALA A 217 14.60 -6.20 23.44
C ALA A 217 14.93 -6.63 24.88
N GLN A 218 14.11 -7.50 25.48
CA GLN A 218 14.39 -8.07 26.80
C GLN A 218 15.59 -9.01 26.81
N ARG A 219 15.83 -9.76 25.72
CA ARG A 219 16.93 -10.72 25.60
C ARG A 219 18.26 -10.09 25.19
N LEU A 220 18.22 -8.94 24.53
CA LEU A 220 19.38 -8.25 23.98
C LEU A 220 20.51 -7.99 24.99
N PRO A 221 20.24 -7.48 26.22
CA PRO A 221 21.31 -7.21 27.18
C PRO A 221 22.03 -8.48 27.64
N ALA A 222 21.31 -9.59 27.79
CA ALA A 222 21.91 -10.87 28.17
C ALA A 222 22.72 -11.47 27.01
N LEU A 223 22.23 -11.31 25.78
CA LEU A 223 22.94 -11.74 24.57
C LEU A 223 24.23 -10.94 24.37
N GLN A 224 24.19 -9.62 24.59
CA GLN A 224 25.35 -8.74 24.52
C GLN A 224 26.42 -9.15 25.55
N LYS A 225 26.03 -9.39 26.81
CA LYS A 225 26.96 -9.88 27.83
C LYS A 225 27.61 -11.22 27.44
N LYS A 226 26.85 -12.13 26.81
CA LYS A 226 27.38 -13.41 26.33
C LYS A 226 28.37 -13.22 25.18
N LEU A 227 28.11 -12.25 24.29
CA LEU A 227 29.06 -11.87 23.24
C LEU A 227 30.34 -11.30 23.85
N ASP A 228 30.24 -10.41 24.83
CA ASP A 228 31.41 -9.83 25.50
C ASP A 228 32.29 -10.92 26.12
N ASN A 229 31.69 -11.94 26.77
CA ASN A 229 32.42 -13.09 27.28
C ASN A 229 33.15 -13.88 26.17
N VAL A 230 32.50 -14.09 25.02
CA VAL A 230 33.12 -14.76 23.86
C VAL A 230 34.32 -13.95 23.36
N LEU A 231 34.19 -12.62 23.28
CA LEU A 231 35.27 -11.76 22.83
C LEU A 231 36.46 -11.78 23.81
N LEU A 232 36.19 -11.76 25.12
CA LEU A 232 37.21 -11.89 26.17
C LEU A 232 37.92 -13.25 26.10
N ASP A 233 37.19 -14.34 25.88
CA ASP A 233 37.79 -15.68 25.78
C ASP A 233 38.60 -15.85 24.48
N LEU A 234 38.23 -15.13 23.42
CA LEU A 234 38.97 -15.10 22.15
C LEU A 234 40.19 -14.18 22.16
N GLU A 235 40.23 -13.17 23.03
CA GLU A 235 41.30 -12.17 23.12
C GLU A 235 42.72 -12.78 23.25
N PRO A 236 42.97 -13.79 24.12
CA PRO A 236 44.28 -14.43 24.24
C PRO A 236 44.73 -15.15 22.97
N HIS A 237 43.80 -15.50 22.08
CA HIS A 237 44.05 -16.22 20.84
C HIS A 237 44.22 -15.30 19.63
N GLN A 238 44.06 -13.98 19.81
CA GLN A 238 44.27 -12.99 18.75
C GLN A 238 45.75 -12.81 18.39
N ASP A 239 46.68 -13.16 19.29
CA ASP A 239 48.13 -12.93 19.15
C ASP A 239 48.94 -14.18 18.78
N SER A 240 48.29 -15.34 18.59
CA SER A 240 48.98 -16.61 18.25
C SER A 240 49.43 -16.71 16.78
N ARG A 241 49.40 -15.59 16.04
CA ARG A 241 49.92 -15.43 14.67
C ARG A 241 50.67 -14.10 14.52
N THR A 242 51.79 -13.97 15.23
CA THR A 242 53.03 -13.49 14.60
C THR A 242 54.08 -14.59 14.62
#